data_AF-A0A8H3SQ58-F1
#
_entry.id   AF-A0A8H3SQ58-F1
#
_cell.length_a   1.000
_cell.length_b   1.000
_cell.length_c   1.000
_cell.angle_alpha   90.00
_cell.angle_beta   90.00
_cell.angle_gamma   90.00
#
_symmetry.space_group_name_H-M   'P 1'
#
loop_
_entity.id
_entity.type
_entity.pdbx_description
1 polymer ?
#
loop_
_entity_poly.entity_id
_entity_poly.type
_entity_poly.pdbx_seq_one_letter_code
_entity_poly.pdbx_strand_id
1 'polypeptide(L)'
;MDQFARYHSPDCPNFFCVVRTPEQTEFDSYGTELPISDFSTGFKDATDTELRLWARNKISELREHGSEDMLQSYWIVVMDEQSGHDSTIVLHYNEELSLWAQSLEDAGLPFNIPHDADVSEGDIWWRWRLPISGAHHLFNGVDDGDFVMIELFSRPEYVGPNGVVNVDIPVKIIRGEIPDPITQQKS
;
A
#
# COMPACT_ATOMS: atom_id res chain seq x y z
N MET A 1 13.88 20.79 11.35
CA MET A 1 12.89 20.05 12.15
C MET A 1 12.67 18.77 11.38
N ASP A 2 12.92 17.64 12.02
CA ASP A 2 12.86 16.31 11.39
C ASP A 2 11.40 15.94 11.12
N GLN A 3 11.00 16.04 9.85
CA GLN A 3 9.63 15.76 9.43
C GLN A 3 9.30 14.27 9.56
N PHE A 4 10.32 13.41 9.47
CA PHE A 4 10.17 11.95 9.45
C PHE A 4 9.85 11.35 10.82
N ALA A 5 10.19 12.02 11.92
CA ALA A 5 9.74 11.62 13.26
C ALA A 5 8.21 11.48 13.39
N ARG A 6 7.42 12.24 12.59
CA ARG A 6 5.95 12.14 12.58
C ARG A 6 5.42 10.89 11.88
N TYR A 7 6.29 10.17 11.18
CA TYR A 7 5.97 8.94 10.46
C TYR A 7 6.42 7.69 11.21
N HIS A 8 6.90 7.86 12.45
CA HIS A 8 7.04 6.78 13.39
C HIS A 8 5.77 6.65 14.23
N SER A 9 5.12 5.49 14.17
CA SER A 9 4.03 5.12 15.09
C SER A 9 4.48 3.91 15.91
N PRO A 10 4.39 3.91 17.25
CA PRO A 10 4.68 2.71 18.05
C PRO A 10 3.75 1.54 17.70
N ASP A 11 2.59 1.84 17.12
CA ASP A 11 1.60 0.87 16.67
C ASP A 11 1.88 0.35 15.25
N CYS A 12 2.91 0.84 14.56
CA CYS A 12 3.30 0.39 13.22
C CYS A 12 4.79 0.01 13.24
N PRO A 13 5.15 -1.27 13.04
CA PRO A 13 6.55 -1.64 12.91
C PRO A 13 7.21 -0.85 11.78
N ASN A 14 8.52 -0.64 11.86
CA ASN A 14 9.25 -0.02 10.77
C ASN A 14 9.52 -1.09 9.69
N PHE A 15 8.74 -1.07 8.61
CA PHE A 15 8.90 -1.97 7.47
C PHE A 15 9.04 -1.21 6.14
N PHE A 16 9.23 0.11 6.19
CA PHE A 16 9.41 0.94 5.00
C PHE A 16 10.88 1.16 4.70
N CYS A 17 11.28 0.91 3.47
CA CYS A 17 12.59 1.31 2.96
C CYS A 17 12.47 2.65 2.22
N VAL A 18 13.22 3.67 2.67
CA VAL A 18 13.16 5.01 2.09
C VAL A 18 14.03 5.11 0.86
N VAL A 19 13.42 5.55 -0.23
CA VAL A 19 14.11 5.92 -1.47
C VAL A 19 14.50 7.40 -1.40
N ARG A 20 15.81 7.67 -1.35
CA ARG A 20 16.33 9.04 -1.24
C ARG A 20 16.48 9.73 -2.56
N THR A 21 16.91 9.02 -3.60
CA THR A 21 17.05 9.55 -4.97
C THR A 21 16.79 8.44 -6.00
N PRO A 22 16.50 8.78 -7.27
CA PRO A 22 16.31 7.77 -8.33
C PRO A 22 17.55 6.92 -8.60
N GLU A 23 18.75 7.46 -8.34
CA GLU A 23 20.04 6.80 -8.55
C GLU A 23 20.50 5.95 -7.36
N GLN A 24 19.73 5.87 -6.28
CA GLN A 24 20.09 5.10 -5.09
C GLN A 24 20.32 3.63 -5.45
N THR A 25 21.49 3.08 -5.09
CA THR A 25 21.87 1.69 -5.38
C THR A 25 21.84 0.78 -4.16
N GLU A 26 21.79 1.35 -2.96
CA GLU A 26 21.78 0.62 -1.69
C GLU A 26 20.48 0.94 -0.94
N PHE A 27 19.88 -0.09 -0.35
CA PHE A 27 18.59 0.01 0.33
C PHE A 27 18.68 -0.66 1.70
N ASP A 28 17.96 -0.11 2.67
CA ASP A 28 17.91 -0.66 4.03
C ASP A 28 17.12 -1.97 4.02
N SER A 29 17.68 -3.02 4.61
CA SER A 29 17.17 -4.39 4.56
C SER A 29 15.97 -4.67 5.48
N TYR A 30 15.89 -3.97 6.62
CA TYR A 30 14.84 -4.14 7.63
C TYR A 30 14.10 -2.82 7.93
N GLY A 31 13.85 -2.04 6.87
CA GLY A 31 13.29 -0.71 6.96
C GLY A 31 14.33 0.35 7.36
N THR A 32 14.09 1.59 6.97
CA THR A 32 15.00 2.70 7.21
C THR A 32 14.89 3.19 8.65
N GLU A 33 16.00 3.16 9.40
CA GLU A 33 16.03 3.66 10.78
C GLU A 33 15.55 5.12 10.88
N LEU A 34 14.60 5.36 11.79
CA LEU A 34 14.07 6.68 12.09
C LEU A 34 14.72 7.25 13.37
N PRO A 35 14.92 8.57 13.46
CA PRO A 35 14.55 9.57 12.46
C PRO A 35 15.55 9.71 11.31
N ILE A 36 15.06 10.22 10.17
CA ILE A 36 15.93 10.60 9.03
C ILE A 36 15.89 12.11 8.79
N SER A 37 17.00 12.65 8.30
CA SER A 37 17.09 14.07 7.93
C SER A 37 16.31 14.34 6.64
N ASP A 38 15.75 15.55 6.50
CA ASP A 38 15.10 16.00 5.27
C ASP A 38 16.05 15.87 4.06
N PHE A 39 15.51 15.40 2.92
CA PHE A 39 16.25 15.23 1.66
C PHE A 39 15.35 15.56 0.45
N SER A 40 15.96 15.78 -0.71
CA SER A 40 15.24 15.96 -1.97
C SER A 40 15.17 14.64 -2.73
N THR A 41 13.96 14.18 -3.04
CA THR A 41 13.74 12.82 -3.55
C THR A 41 14.02 12.65 -5.04
N GLY A 42 13.99 13.73 -5.82
CA GLY A 42 14.06 13.68 -7.29
C GLY A 42 12.75 13.19 -7.96
N PHE A 43 11.76 12.74 -7.18
CA PHE A 43 10.46 12.24 -7.65
C PHE A 43 9.35 13.30 -7.60
N LYS A 44 9.71 14.57 -7.42
CA LYS A 44 8.72 15.64 -7.41
C LYS A 44 7.98 15.66 -8.75
N ASP A 45 6.65 15.78 -8.69
CA ASP A 45 5.75 15.80 -9.85
C ASP A 45 5.64 14.47 -10.62
N ALA A 46 6.28 13.39 -10.15
CA ALA A 46 6.12 12.06 -10.74
C ALA A 46 4.70 11.52 -10.50
N THR A 47 4.12 10.92 -11.53
CA THR A 47 2.81 10.26 -11.48
C THR A 47 2.90 8.89 -10.79
N ASP A 48 1.77 8.39 -10.28
CA ASP A 48 1.68 7.04 -9.70
C ASP A 48 2.21 5.97 -10.67
N THR A 49 1.91 6.10 -11.97
CA THR A 49 2.41 5.19 -13.02
C THR A 49 3.93 5.25 -13.16
N GLU A 50 4.53 6.45 -13.17
CA GLU A 50 5.99 6.61 -13.24
C GLU A 50 6.69 6.04 -12.01
N LEU A 51 6.12 6.25 -10.81
CA LEU A 51 6.63 5.69 -9.56
C LEU A 51 6.58 4.16 -9.55
N ARG A 52 5.45 3.57 -10.01
CA ARG A 52 5.28 2.12 -10.15
C ARG A 52 6.28 1.51 -11.12
N LEU A 53 6.44 2.15 -12.29
CA LEU A 53 7.39 1.70 -13.30
C LEU A 53 8.84 1.81 -12.80
N TRP A 54 9.19 2.93 -12.15
CA TRP A 54 10.52 3.11 -11.57
C TRP A 54 10.81 2.03 -10.52
N ALA A 55 9.90 1.78 -9.57
CA ALA A 55 10.11 0.81 -8.50
C ALA A 55 10.29 -0.61 -9.06
N ARG A 56 9.44 -1.01 -10.01
CA ARG A 56 9.57 -2.32 -10.69
C ARG A 56 10.91 -2.47 -11.41
N ASN A 57 11.30 -1.48 -12.21
CA ASN A 57 12.57 -1.49 -12.92
C ASN A 57 13.75 -1.54 -11.95
N LYS A 58 13.69 -0.76 -10.87
CA LYS A 58 14.77 -0.69 -9.88
C LYS A 58 14.93 -2.00 -9.13
N ILE A 59 13.83 -2.61 -8.69
CA ILE A 59 13.86 -3.90 -7.99
C ILE A 59 14.33 -5.02 -8.94
N SER A 60 13.95 -4.96 -10.22
CA SER A 60 14.47 -5.87 -11.24
C SER A 60 15.99 -5.75 -11.42
N GLU A 61 16.52 -4.52 -11.52
CA GLU A 61 17.96 -4.25 -11.60
C GLU A 61 18.70 -4.79 -10.36
N LEU A 62 18.18 -4.53 -9.17
CA LEU A 62 18.77 -5.03 -7.92
C LEU A 62 18.77 -6.56 -7.86
N ARG A 63 17.70 -7.21 -8.34
CA ARG A 63 17.59 -8.67 -8.40
C ARG A 63 18.61 -9.30 -9.34
N GLU A 64 18.92 -8.66 -10.47
CA GLU A 64 19.99 -9.09 -11.37
C GLU A 64 21.37 -9.10 -10.68
N HIS A 65 21.55 -8.28 -9.64
CA HIS A 65 22.77 -8.15 -8.86
C HIS A 65 22.71 -8.84 -7.48
N GLY A 66 21.57 -9.44 -7.11
CA GLY A 66 21.35 -10.10 -5.81
C GLY A 66 21.37 -9.12 -4.63
N SER A 67 20.94 -7.89 -4.84
CA SER A 67 20.95 -6.79 -3.86
C SER A 67 19.56 -6.19 -3.63
N GLU A 68 18.49 -6.88 -4.00
CA GLU A 68 17.11 -6.45 -3.82
C GLU A 68 16.62 -6.58 -2.37
N ASP A 69 17.25 -7.45 -1.59
CA ASP A 69 16.91 -7.72 -0.19
C ASP A 69 15.40 -8.01 -0.01
N MET A 70 14.74 -7.39 0.96
CA MET A 70 13.30 -7.55 1.24
C MET A 70 12.39 -6.61 0.43
N LEU A 71 12.88 -5.97 -0.64
CA LEU A 71 12.06 -5.06 -1.46
C LEU A 71 11.02 -5.84 -2.29
N GLN A 72 9.76 -5.40 -2.22
CA GLN A 72 8.64 -6.01 -2.92
C GLN A 72 8.18 -5.10 -4.07
N SER A 73 8.19 -5.60 -5.31
CA SER A 73 7.82 -4.81 -6.50
C SER A 73 6.32 -4.55 -6.64
N TYR A 74 5.51 -5.24 -5.83
CA TYR A 74 4.05 -5.15 -5.80
C TYR A 74 3.52 -4.25 -4.67
N TRP A 75 4.39 -3.75 -3.79
CA TRP A 75 4.06 -2.77 -2.76
C TRP A 75 4.87 -1.50 -2.96
N ILE A 76 4.19 -0.36 -2.98
CA ILE A 76 4.85 0.96 -3.05
C ILE A 76 4.17 1.89 -2.07
N VAL A 77 4.97 2.71 -1.40
CA VAL A 77 4.48 3.77 -0.52
C VAL A 77 4.86 5.11 -1.08
N VAL A 78 3.86 5.97 -1.26
CA VAL A 78 4.04 7.35 -1.72
C VAL A 78 3.73 8.30 -0.57
N MET A 79 4.66 9.21 -0.33
CA MET A 79 4.48 10.35 0.55
C MET A 79 4.27 11.59 -0.31
N ASP A 80 3.03 12.09 -0.34
CA ASP A 80 2.67 13.25 -1.14
C ASP A 80 2.57 14.54 -0.30
N GLU A 81 2.12 15.62 -0.93
CA GLU A 81 2.02 16.93 -0.29
C GLU A 81 1.09 16.94 0.95
N GLN A 82 0.12 16.03 1.00
CA GLN A 82 -0.82 15.94 2.13
C GLN A 82 -0.24 15.08 3.27
N SER A 83 0.69 14.17 2.97
CA SER A 83 1.27 13.24 3.95
C SER A 83 1.82 13.93 5.21
N GLY A 84 2.50 15.06 5.05
CA GLY A 84 3.07 15.81 6.18
C GLY A 84 2.06 16.58 7.01
N HIS A 85 0.94 16.98 6.41
CA HIS A 85 -0.13 17.70 7.08
C HIS A 85 -1.07 16.75 7.84
N ASP A 86 -1.44 15.65 7.19
CA ASP A 86 -2.47 14.73 7.68
C ASP A 86 -1.88 13.50 8.39
N SER A 87 -0.55 13.36 8.44
CA SER A 87 0.13 12.16 8.94
C SER A 87 -0.37 10.89 8.24
N THR A 88 -0.49 10.97 6.92
CA THR A 88 -0.96 9.87 6.07
C THR A 88 0.10 9.43 5.07
N ILE A 89 -0.05 8.23 4.54
CA ILE A 89 0.67 7.73 3.39
C ILE A 89 -0.31 7.21 2.35
N VAL A 90 0.18 7.02 1.14
CA VAL A 90 -0.56 6.35 0.07
C VAL A 90 0.12 5.00 -0.19
N LEU A 91 -0.57 3.90 0.12
CA LEU A 91 -0.11 2.54 -0.19
C LEU A 91 -0.66 2.11 -1.54
N HIS A 92 0.21 1.60 -2.41
CA HIS A 92 -0.14 0.95 -3.66
C HIS A 92 0.12 -0.55 -3.54
N TYR A 93 -0.87 -1.36 -3.93
CA TYR A 93 -0.75 -2.80 -4.07
C TYR A 93 -1.00 -3.21 -5.52
N ASN A 94 -0.24 -4.19 -6.00
CA ASN A 94 -0.40 -4.77 -7.32
C ASN A 94 -0.75 -6.26 -7.25
N GLU A 95 -1.69 -6.66 -8.11
CA GLU A 95 -1.98 -8.05 -8.43
C GLU A 95 -2.03 -8.21 -9.95
N GLU A 96 -1.61 -9.36 -10.47
CA GLU A 96 -1.83 -9.68 -11.87
C GLU A 96 -3.34 -9.91 -12.12
N LEU A 97 -3.87 -9.31 -13.18
CA LEU A 97 -5.29 -9.42 -13.55
C LEU A 97 -5.71 -10.89 -13.77
N SER A 98 -4.81 -11.72 -14.30
CA SER A 98 -5.05 -13.16 -14.50
C SER A 98 -5.13 -13.92 -13.17
N LEU A 99 -4.26 -13.61 -12.21
CA LEU A 99 -4.27 -14.24 -10.89
C LEU A 99 -5.52 -13.81 -10.12
N TRP A 100 -5.87 -12.53 -10.17
CA TRP A 100 -7.12 -12.02 -9.60
C TRP A 100 -8.35 -12.74 -10.17
N ALA A 101 -8.44 -12.87 -11.50
CA ALA A 101 -9.55 -13.55 -12.15
C ALA A 101 -9.65 -15.03 -11.74
N GLN A 102 -8.50 -15.73 -11.65
CA GLN A 102 -8.46 -17.12 -11.21
C GLN A 102 -8.91 -17.27 -9.76
N SER A 103 -8.44 -16.41 -8.86
CA SER A 103 -8.81 -16.43 -7.44
C SER A 103 -10.32 -16.26 -7.23
N LEU A 104 -10.96 -15.37 -8.01
CA LEU A 104 -12.41 -15.20 -7.97
C LEU A 104 -13.17 -16.41 -8.55
N GLU A 105 -12.68 -16.98 -9.65
CA GLU A 105 -13.26 -18.18 -10.25
C GLU A 105 -13.21 -19.38 -9.28
N ASP A 106 -12.05 -19.61 -8.67
CA ASP A 106 -11.83 -20.68 -7.68
C ASP A 106 -12.73 -20.51 -6.45
N ALA A 107 -13.02 -19.26 -6.07
CA ALA A 107 -13.95 -18.92 -4.99
C ALA A 107 -15.44 -18.96 -5.41
N GLY A 108 -15.74 -19.18 -6.69
CA GLY A 108 -17.11 -19.16 -7.22
C GLY A 108 -17.76 -17.77 -7.17
N LEU A 109 -16.94 -16.71 -7.19
CA LEU A 109 -17.38 -15.32 -7.14
C LEU A 109 -17.43 -14.71 -8.54
N PRO A 110 -18.36 -13.76 -8.79
CA PRO A 110 -18.37 -13.03 -10.04
C PRO A 110 -17.10 -12.17 -10.15
N PHE A 111 -16.58 -12.04 -11.38
CA PHE A 111 -15.48 -11.14 -11.65
C PHE A 111 -15.85 -9.70 -11.28
N ASN A 112 -15.12 -9.12 -10.33
CA ASN A 112 -15.27 -7.76 -9.87
C ASN A 112 -13.91 -7.24 -9.40
N ILE A 113 -13.58 -5.99 -9.74
CA ILE A 113 -12.41 -5.30 -9.18
C ILE A 113 -12.97 -4.22 -8.24
N PRO A 114 -12.70 -4.28 -6.93
CA PRO A 114 -13.24 -3.31 -6.00
C PRO A 114 -12.56 -1.96 -6.17
N HIS A 115 -13.33 -0.90 -5.96
CA HIS A 115 -12.89 0.51 -5.94
C HIS A 115 -12.32 1.01 -7.27
N ASP A 116 -11.83 2.26 -7.26
CA ASP A 116 -11.23 2.93 -8.42
C ASP A 116 -9.77 2.47 -8.62
N ALA A 117 -9.58 1.15 -8.72
CA ALA A 117 -8.29 0.55 -9.05
C ALA A 117 -7.88 0.90 -10.49
N ASP A 118 -6.58 1.10 -10.68
CA ASP A 118 -6.01 1.37 -12.00
C ASP A 118 -5.64 0.05 -12.67
N VAL A 119 -6.21 -0.22 -13.84
CA VAL A 119 -6.00 -1.47 -14.59
C VAL A 119 -5.22 -1.17 -15.86
N SER A 120 -3.99 -1.67 -15.94
CA SER A 120 -3.07 -1.37 -17.04
C SER A 120 -2.17 -2.56 -17.32
N GLU A 121 -1.91 -2.87 -18.59
CA GLU A 121 -0.89 -3.85 -19.01
C GLU A 121 -1.00 -5.27 -18.38
N GLY A 122 -2.21 -5.68 -17.97
CA GLY A 122 -2.44 -6.97 -17.32
C GLY A 122 -2.28 -6.95 -15.80
N ASP A 123 -2.11 -5.77 -15.22
CA ASP A 123 -2.03 -5.53 -13.79
C ASP A 123 -3.26 -4.78 -13.26
N ILE A 124 -3.57 -5.03 -11.99
CA ILE A 124 -4.46 -4.20 -11.19
C ILE A 124 -3.61 -3.50 -10.13
N TRP A 125 -3.84 -2.21 -9.96
CA TRP A 125 -3.23 -1.39 -8.93
C TRP A 125 -4.29 -0.75 -8.05
N TRP A 126 -4.35 -1.18 -6.80
CA TRP A 126 -5.15 -0.51 -5.77
C TRP A 126 -4.33 0.54 -5.06
N ARG A 127 -5.03 1.58 -4.60
CA ARG A 127 -4.45 2.72 -3.90
C ARG A 127 -5.29 3.08 -2.70
N TRP A 128 -4.66 3.17 -1.53
CA TRP A 128 -5.31 3.60 -0.30
C TRP A 128 -4.50 4.71 0.36
N ARG A 129 -5.13 5.85 0.65
CA ARG A 129 -4.58 6.82 1.59
C ARG A 129 -5.01 6.41 2.99
N LEU A 130 -4.07 6.31 3.92
CA LEU A 130 -4.37 5.91 5.30
C LEU A 130 -3.40 6.55 6.30
N PRO A 131 -3.79 6.66 7.59
CA PRO A 131 -2.86 7.06 8.63
C PRO A 131 -1.68 6.08 8.67
N ILE A 132 -0.47 6.59 8.90
CA ILE A 132 0.75 5.74 8.95
C ILE A 132 0.61 4.64 10.02
N SER A 133 -0.03 4.94 11.14
CA SER A 133 -0.29 3.97 12.22
C SER A 133 -1.11 2.76 11.75
N GLY A 134 -1.96 2.91 10.74
CA GLY A 134 -2.79 1.85 10.19
C GLY A 134 -2.16 1.06 9.04
N ALA A 135 -0.96 1.46 8.57
CA ALA A 135 -0.37 0.90 7.36
C ALA A 135 -0.09 -0.60 7.45
N HIS A 136 0.45 -1.05 8.59
CA HIS A 136 0.74 -2.46 8.84
C HIS A 136 -0.51 -3.36 8.83
N HIS A 137 -1.68 -2.82 9.19
CA HIS A 137 -2.94 -3.58 9.16
C HIS A 137 -3.39 -3.85 7.72
N LEU A 138 -3.26 -2.84 6.85
CA LEU A 138 -3.57 -3.01 5.43
C LEU A 138 -2.55 -3.95 4.78
N PHE A 139 -1.26 -3.74 5.04
CA PHE A 139 -0.19 -4.63 4.58
C PHE A 139 -0.48 -6.09 4.98
N ASN A 140 -0.57 -6.41 6.27
CA ASN A 140 -0.80 -7.79 6.73
C ASN A 140 -2.15 -8.39 6.30
N GLY A 141 -3.16 -7.56 5.99
CA GLY A 141 -4.45 -8.05 5.52
C GLY A 141 -4.47 -8.35 4.03
N VAL A 142 -3.77 -7.54 3.23
CA VAL A 142 -3.80 -7.62 1.76
C VAL A 142 -2.61 -8.41 1.21
N ASP A 143 -1.50 -8.51 1.95
CA ASP A 143 -0.36 -9.34 1.55
C ASP A 143 -0.83 -10.77 1.28
N ASP A 144 -0.34 -11.37 0.18
CA ASP A 144 -0.83 -12.59 -0.46
C ASP A 144 -2.12 -12.49 -1.31
N GLY A 145 -2.63 -11.28 -1.57
CA GLY A 145 -3.69 -11.06 -2.56
C GLY A 145 -5.09 -11.51 -2.11
N ASP A 146 -5.36 -11.48 -0.80
CA ASP A 146 -6.68 -11.86 -0.26
C ASP A 146 -7.78 -10.89 -0.77
N PHE A 147 -8.60 -11.39 -1.70
CA PHE A 147 -9.67 -10.61 -2.33
C PHE A 147 -10.72 -10.12 -1.33
N VAL A 148 -10.94 -10.82 -0.21
CA VAL A 148 -11.88 -10.38 0.85
C VAL A 148 -11.31 -9.15 1.54
N MET A 149 -10.01 -9.15 1.83
CA MET A 149 -9.34 -8.04 2.50
C MET A 149 -9.21 -6.85 1.56
N ILE A 150 -8.81 -7.07 0.31
CA ILE A 150 -8.79 -6.03 -0.73
C ILE A 150 -10.16 -5.39 -0.88
N GLU A 151 -11.25 -6.18 -0.97
CA GLU A 151 -12.61 -5.65 -1.04
C GLU A 151 -12.96 -4.84 0.21
N LEU A 152 -12.68 -5.37 1.40
CA LEU A 152 -13.04 -4.74 2.67
C LEU A 152 -12.35 -3.38 2.88
N PHE A 153 -11.05 -3.28 2.62
CA PHE A 153 -10.30 -2.01 2.73
C PHE A 153 -10.66 -1.01 1.63
N SER A 154 -11.22 -1.47 0.53
CA SER A 154 -11.58 -0.66 -0.65
C SER A 154 -13.02 -0.14 -0.63
N ARG A 155 -13.77 -0.39 0.46
CA ARG A 155 -15.16 0.05 0.58
C ARG A 155 -15.28 1.57 0.73
N PRO A 156 -16.08 2.24 -0.11
CA PRO A 156 -16.24 3.70 -0.06
C PRO A 156 -16.85 4.20 1.25
N GLU A 157 -17.61 3.36 1.96
CA GLU A 157 -18.21 3.68 3.26
C GLU A 157 -17.16 3.94 4.36
N TYR A 158 -15.94 3.43 4.17
CA TYR A 158 -14.84 3.58 5.11
C TYR A 158 -13.89 4.72 4.72
N VAL A 159 -14.17 5.44 3.63
CA VAL A 159 -13.34 6.54 3.14
C VAL A 159 -13.85 7.87 3.67
N GLY A 160 -12.99 8.59 4.39
CA GLY A 160 -13.30 9.90 4.97
C GLY A 160 -13.20 11.07 3.96
N PRO A 161 -13.49 12.31 4.40
CA PRO A 161 -13.59 13.51 3.54
C PRO A 161 -12.34 13.88 2.71
N ASN A 162 -11.17 13.34 3.04
CA ASN A 162 -9.90 13.57 2.32
C ASN A 162 -9.41 12.34 1.53
N GLY A 163 -10.30 11.35 1.30
CA GLY A 163 -9.90 10.09 0.69
C GLY A 163 -9.12 9.15 1.64
N VAL A 164 -9.04 9.51 2.94
CA VAL A 164 -8.34 8.71 3.96
C VAL A 164 -9.23 7.56 4.41
N VAL A 165 -8.75 6.33 4.28
CA VAL A 165 -9.40 5.12 4.77
C VAL A 165 -9.38 5.12 6.30
N ASN A 166 -10.55 4.95 6.90
CA ASN A 166 -10.71 4.67 8.31
C ASN A 166 -10.37 3.19 8.58
N VAL A 167 -9.09 2.92 8.84
CA VAL A 167 -8.53 1.58 9.06
C VAL A 167 -9.15 0.85 10.26
N ASP A 168 -9.70 1.58 11.25
CA ASP A 168 -10.27 0.94 12.43
C ASP A 168 -11.48 0.06 12.12
N ILE A 169 -12.29 0.43 11.12
CA ILE A 169 -13.49 -0.32 10.75
C ILE A 169 -13.13 -1.71 10.18
N PRO A 170 -12.35 -1.82 9.09
CA PRO A 170 -11.95 -3.12 8.54
C PRO A 170 -11.18 -3.96 9.58
N VAL A 171 -10.30 -3.35 10.39
CA VAL A 171 -9.56 -4.06 11.44
C VAL A 171 -10.50 -4.67 12.48
N LYS A 172 -11.50 -3.93 12.95
CA LYS A 172 -12.50 -4.45 13.90
C LYS A 172 -13.34 -5.58 13.31
N ILE A 173 -13.65 -5.51 12.02
CA ILE A 173 -14.36 -6.59 11.31
C ILE A 173 -13.48 -7.85 11.23
N ILE A 174 -12.22 -7.71 10.81
CA ILE A 174 -11.25 -8.82 10.71
C ILE A 174 -11.05 -9.51 12.06
N ARG A 175 -11.00 -8.74 13.15
CA ARG A 175 -10.87 -9.26 14.51
C ARG A 175 -12.17 -9.85 15.09
N GLY A 176 -13.30 -9.70 14.39
CA GLY A 176 -14.62 -10.12 14.87
C GLY A 176 -15.17 -9.26 16.02
N GLU A 177 -14.62 -8.06 16.23
CA GLU A 177 -15.09 -7.12 17.25
C GLU A 177 -16.44 -6.49 16.87
N ILE A 178 -16.66 -6.27 15.56
CA ILE A 178 -17.93 -5.83 15.01
C ILE A 178 -18.30 -6.73 13.81
N PRO A 179 -19.60 -6.95 13.55
CA PRO A 179 -20.00 -7.66 12.35
C PRO A 179 -19.76 -6.80 11.11
N ASP A 180 -19.55 -7.45 9.97
CA ASP A 180 -19.60 -6.78 8.69
C ASP A 180 -21.08 -6.40 8.37
N PRO A 181 -21.40 -5.09 8.28
CA PRO A 181 -22.78 -4.64 8.07
C PRO A 181 -23.35 -5.02 6.70
N ILE A 182 -22.50 -5.36 5.72
CA ILE A 182 -22.92 -5.67 4.35
C ILE A 182 -23.24 -7.17 4.19
N THR A 183 -22.48 -8.05 4.83
CA THR A 183 -22.79 -9.50 4.81
C THR A 183 -24.04 -9.82 5.63
N GLN A 184 -24.37 -9.00 6.63
CA GLN A 184 -25.63 -9.12 7.38
C GLN A 184 -26.89 -8.79 6.55
N GLN A 185 -26.78 -7.98 5.49
CA GLN A 185 -27.94 -7.65 4.64
C GLN A 185 -28.26 -8.75 3.61
N LYS A 186 -27.34 -9.70 3.40
CA LYS A 186 -27.50 -10.82 2.47
C LYS A 186 -27.94 -12.13 3.14
N SER A 187 -28.13 -12.11 4.47
CA SER A 187 -28.61 -13.25 5.30
C SER A 187 -30.07 -13.07 5.69
#